data_AF-A0A7V8BG97-F1
#
_entry.id   AF-A0A7V8BG97-F1
#
_cell.length_a   1.000
_cell.length_b   1.000
_cell.length_c   1.000
_cell.angle_alpha   90.00
_cell.angle_beta   90.00
_cell.angle_gamma   90.00
#
_symmetry.space_group_name_H-M   'P 1'
#
loop_
_entity.id
_entity.type
_entity.pdbx_description
1 polymer ?
#
loop_
_entity_poly.entity_id
_entity_poly.type
_entity_poly.pdbx_seq_one_letter_code
_entity_poly.pdbx_strand_id
1 'polypeptide(L)'
;MSYDIVALTPKHQGDYLAYFDGPAFADNPDWAGCYCHFYFCPRQLDWKSLGSKENRDAIAARIAVGEMEGYLAYSGQEVVGWLNV
;
A
#
# COMPACT_ATOMS: atom_id res chain seq x y z
N MET A 1 -20.60 4.58 -13.33
CA MET A 1 -19.46 4.79 -12.41
C MET A 1 -18.22 4.95 -13.26
N SER A 2 -17.46 6.02 -13.02
CA SER A 2 -16.15 6.25 -13.63
C SER A 2 -15.07 6.03 -12.57
N TYR A 3 -13.94 5.48 -12.99
CA TYR A 3 -12.78 5.29 -12.13
C TYR A 3 -11.58 6.00 -12.74
N ASP A 4 -10.81 6.68 -11.91
CA ASP A 4 -9.55 7.31 -12.31
C ASP A 4 -8.38 6.45 -11.82
N ILE A 5 -7.46 6.15 -12.73
CA ILE A 5 -6.26 5.38 -12.42
C ILE A 5 -5.07 6.34 -12.36
N VAL A 6 -4.45 6.44 -11.20
CA VAL A 6 -3.41 7.42 -10.92
C VAL A 6 -2.14 6.68 -10.48
N ALA A 7 -0.99 7.04 -11.05
CA ALA A 7 0.29 6.49 -10.62
C ALA A 7 0.58 6.85 -9.15
N LEU A 8 1.12 5.90 -8.40
CA LEU A 8 1.63 6.16 -7.07
C LEU A 8 2.89 7.04 -7.19
N THR A 9 2.85 8.16 -6.48
CA THR A 9 3.97 9.09 -6.33
C THR A 9 4.00 9.55 -4.87
N PRO A 10 5.08 10.19 -4.40
CA PRO A 10 5.12 10.75 -3.05
C PRO A 10 3.91 11.64 -2.70
N LYS A 11 3.31 12.31 -3.70
CA LYS A 11 2.11 13.14 -3.53
C LYS A 11 0.88 12.35 -3.06
N HIS A 12 0.75 11.09 -3.47
CA HIS A 12 -0.42 10.24 -3.20
C HIS A 12 -0.18 9.26 -2.03
N GLN A 13 0.92 9.43 -1.27
CA GLN A 13 1.25 8.56 -0.13
C GLN A 13 0.15 8.53 0.93
N GLY A 14 -0.45 9.68 1.24
CA GLY A 14 -1.53 9.76 2.23
C GLY A 14 -2.73 8.90 1.84
N ASP A 15 -3.12 8.95 0.57
CA ASP A 15 -4.25 8.19 0.03
C ASP A 15 -3.97 6.68 0.05
N TYR A 16 -2.75 6.28 -0.30
CA TYR A 16 -2.29 4.90 -0.17
C TYR A 16 -2.41 4.41 1.28
N LEU A 17 -1.86 5.16 2.24
CA LEU A 17 -1.86 4.77 3.65
C LEU A 17 -3.28 4.73 4.20
N ALA A 18 -4.14 5.69 3.87
CA ALA A 18 -5.54 5.71 4.29
C ALA A 18 -6.32 4.48 3.76
N TYR A 19 -6.07 4.08 2.52
CA TYR A 19 -6.68 2.88 1.95
C TYR A 19 -6.27 1.60 2.70
N PHE A 20 -4.98 1.44 2.98
CA PHE A 20 -4.46 0.27 3.69
C PHE A 20 -4.73 0.26 5.20
N ASP A 21 -4.85 1.45 5.82
CA ASP A 21 -5.31 1.60 7.20
C ASP A 21 -6.83 1.32 7.33
N GLY A 22 -7.56 1.26 6.21
CA GLY A 22 -9.00 1.06 6.16
C GLY A 22 -9.41 -0.12 5.26
N PRO A 23 -10.07 0.13 4.12
CA PRO A 23 -10.84 -0.89 3.41
C PRO A 23 -10.01 -1.93 2.65
N ALA A 24 -8.69 -1.75 2.47
CA ALA A 24 -7.87 -2.62 1.61
C ALA A 24 -7.93 -4.11 1.97
N PHE A 25 -8.24 -4.43 3.22
CA PHE A 25 -8.27 -5.80 3.75
C PHE A 25 -9.66 -6.29 4.15
N ALA A 26 -10.73 -5.55 3.81
CA ALA A 26 -12.09 -5.88 4.21
C ALA A 26 -12.50 -7.31 3.81
N ASP A 27 -12.07 -7.75 2.62
CA ASP A 27 -12.37 -9.09 2.10
C ASP A 27 -11.33 -10.15 2.51
N ASN A 28 -10.12 -9.74 2.91
CA ASN A 28 -8.98 -10.60 3.23
C ASN A 28 -8.29 -10.18 4.55
N PRO A 29 -8.94 -10.33 5.72
CA PRO A 29 -8.43 -9.84 7.01
C PRO A 29 -7.13 -10.53 7.44
N ASP A 30 -6.87 -11.76 7.00
CA ASP A 30 -5.61 -12.47 7.28
C ASP A 30 -4.37 -11.78 6.67
N TRP A 31 -4.57 -10.87 5.71
CA TRP A 31 -3.51 -10.08 5.09
C TRP A 31 -3.39 -8.68 5.70
N ALA A 32 -4.24 -8.36 6.69
CA ALA A 32 -4.27 -7.04 7.29
C ALA A 32 -2.91 -6.63 7.84
N GLY A 33 -2.46 -5.45 7.43
CA GLY A 33 -1.16 -4.91 7.82
C GLY A 33 0.01 -5.31 6.92
N CYS A 34 -0.22 -5.92 5.75
CA CYS A 34 0.87 -6.22 4.83
C CYS A 34 1.40 -4.97 4.09
N TYR A 35 0.55 -3.97 3.81
CA TYR A 35 0.86 -2.79 2.99
C TYR A 35 1.61 -3.13 1.69
N CYS A 36 1.36 -4.32 1.11
CA CYS A 36 2.15 -4.90 0.03
C CYS A 36 3.69 -4.90 0.26
N HIS A 37 4.15 -4.80 1.51
CA HIS A 37 5.56 -4.71 1.87
C HIS A 37 6.34 -6.01 1.58
N PHE A 38 5.65 -7.15 1.60
CA PHE A 38 6.25 -8.48 1.39
C PHE A 38 7.17 -8.55 0.17
N TYR A 39 6.76 -7.95 -0.96
CA TYR A 39 7.53 -7.96 -2.21
C TYR A 39 8.83 -7.16 -2.14
N PHE A 40 8.92 -6.24 -1.19
CA PHE A 40 10.09 -5.38 -0.97
C PHE A 40 10.96 -5.85 0.20
N CYS A 41 10.58 -6.95 0.86
CA CYS A 41 11.36 -7.55 1.94
C CYS A 41 12.50 -8.42 1.38
N PRO A 42 13.74 -8.25 1.85
CA PRO A 42 14.82 -9.19 1.54
C PRO A 42 14.46 -10.61 2.01
N ARG A 43 14.81 -11.63 1.22
CA ARG A 43 14.51 -13.04 1.55
C ARG A 43 15.15 -13.52 2.85
N GLN A 44 16.20 -12.86 3.31
CA GLN A 44 16.91 -13.16 4.56
C GLN A 44 16.14 -12.70 5.79
N LEU A 45 15.17 -11.80 5.62
CA LEU A 45 14.35 -11.28 6.70
C LEU A 45 13.18 -12.24 6.95
N ASP A 46 12.95 -12.60 8.22
CA ASP A 46 11.78 -13.39 8.60
C ASP A 46 10.53 -12.51 8.50
N TRP A 47 9.73 -12.69 7.45
CA TRP A 47 8.48 -11.95 7.25
C TRP A 47 7.56 -12.02 8.48
N LYS A 48 7.54 -13.16 9.19
CA LYS A 48 6.68 -13.33 10.37
C LYS A 48 7.13 -12.48 11.56
N SER A 49 8.34 -11.96 11.52
CA SER A 49 8.87 -11.05 12.54
C SER A 49 8.43 -9.59 12.34
N LEU A 50 7.90 -9.23 11.17
CA LEU A 50 7.42 -7.88 10.90
C LEU A 50 5.96 -7.70 11.31
N GLY A 51 5.69 -6.66 12.09
CA GLY A 51 4.33 -6.25 12.42
C GLY A 51 3.75 -5.25 11.42
N SER A 52 2.45 -5.02 11.55
CA SER A 52 1.71 -4.07 10.72
C SER A 52 2.30 -2.65 10.76
N LYS A 53 2.74 -2.20 11.94
CA LYS A 53 3.36 -0.89 12.11
C LYS A 53 4.69 -0.77 11.36
N GLU A 54 5.55 -1.78 11.49
CA GLU A 54 6.84 -1.83 10.80
C GLU A 54 6.64 -1.84 9.27
N ASN A 55 5.68 -2.63 8.78
CA ASN A 55 5.32 -2.67 7.36
C ASN A 55 4.83 -1.31 6.86
N ARG A 56 3.94 -0.66 7.62
CA ARG A 56 3.39 0.67 7.31
C ARG A 56 4.49 1.72 7.21
N ASP A 57 5.39 1.77 8.19
CA ASP A 57 6.47 2.75 8.24
C ASP A 57 7.48 2.50 7.11
N ALA A 58 7.82 1.24 6.82
CA ALA A 58 8.73 0.87 5.75
C ALA A 58 8.18 1.27 4.37
N ILE A 59 6.89 1.02 4.12
CA ILE A 59 6.26 1.39 2.84
C ILE A 59 6.08 2.89 2.71
N ALA A 60 5.70 3.59 3.77
CA ALA A 60 5.67 5.06 3.78
C ALA A 60 7.05 5.64 3.40
N ALA A 61 8.14 5.10 3.95
CA ALA A 61 9.49 5.53 3.60
C ALA A 61 9.83 5.27 2.12
N ARG A 62 9.48 4.10 1.58
CA ARG A 62 9.71 3.75 0.16
C ARG A 62 8.93 4.64 -0.81
N ILE A 63 7.66 4.92 -0.51
CA ILE A 63 6.84 5.82 -1.31
C ILE A 63 7.44 7.23 -1.31
N ALA A 64 7.90 7.71 -0.16
CA ALA A 64 8.48 9.04 -0.03
C ALA A 64 9.71 9.25 -0.93
N VAL A 65 10.49 8.19 -1.19
CA VAL A 65 11.67 8.24 -2.07
C VAL A 65 11.38 7.77 -3.51
N GLY A 66 10.13 7.43 -3.84
CA GLY A 66 9.74 6.99 -5.19
C GLY A 66 10.19 5.57 -5.56
N GLU A 67 10.48 4.72 -4.57
CA GLU A 67 10.90 3.32 -4.78
C GLU A 67 9.72 2.34 -4.91
N MET A 68 8.48 2.84 -4.85
CA MET A 68 7.29 2.01 -4.99
C MET A 68 6.55 2.35 -6.28
N GLU A 69 6.51 1.38 -7.18
CA GLU A 69 5.81 1.49 -8.46
C GLU A 69 4.42 0.85 -8.36
N GLY A 70 3.42 1.53 -8.94
CA GLY A 70 2.06 1.05 -8.94
C GLY A 70 1.03 2.13 -9.22
N TYR A 71 -0.24 1.76 -9.08
CA TYR A 71 -1.39 2.61 -9.37
C TYR A 71 -2.45 2.52 -8.27
N LEU A 72 -3.07 3.66 -8.00
CA LEU A 72 -4.26 3.79 -7.17
C LEU A 72 -5.48 3.95 -8.07
N ALA A 73 -6.56 3.24 -7.76
CA ALA A 73 -7.85 3.41 -8.40
C ALA A 73 -8.75 4.30 -7.53
N TYR A 74 -9.25 5.39 -8.09
CA TYR A 74 -10.13 6.33 -7.41
C TYR A 74 -11.56 6.21 -7.91
N SER A 75 -12.52 6.23 -6.99
CA SER A 75 -13.94 6.47 -7.24
C SER A 75 -14.30 7.84 -6.64
N GLY A 76 -14.21 8.89 -7.47
CA GLY A 76 -14.29 10.26 -6.96
C GLY A 76 -13.01 10.64 -6.20
N GLN A 77 -13.12 10.90 -4.90
CA GLN A 77 -11.97 11.25 -4.05
C GLN A 77 -11.46 10.07 -3.21
N GLU A 78 -12.14 8.92 -3.25
CA GLU A 78 -11.79 7.76 -2.44
C GLU A 78 -10.96 6.77 -3.24
N VAL A 79 -9.86 6.30 -2.66
CA VAL A 79 -9.12 5.15 -3.18
C VAL A 79 -9.93 3.88 -2.90
N VAL A 80 -10.20 3.14 -3.96
CA VAL A 80 -10.95 1.87 -3.92
C VAL A 80 -10.10 0.68 -4.35
N GLY A 81 -8.88 0.90 -4.83
CA GLY A 81 -8.01 -0.16 -5.28
C GLY A 81 -6.54 0.24 -5.38
N TRP A 82 -5.69 -0.77 -5.33
CA TRP A 82 -4.24 -0.67 -5.47
C TRP A 82 -3.73 -1.76 -6.41
N LEU A 83 -2.79 -1.40 -7.28
CA LEU A 83 -2.04 -2.33 -8.12
C LEU A 83 -0.54 -2.09 -7.91
N ASN A 84 0.17 -3.14 -7.49
CA ASN A 84 1.62 -3.19 -7.51
C ASN A 84 2.10 -3.66 -8.91
N VAL A 85 3.18 -3.06 -9.41
CA VAL A 85 3.78 -3.36 -10.73
C VAL A 85 5.08 -4.13 -10.56
#